data_AF-A0A535ULJ0-F1
#
_entry.id   AF-A0A535ULJ0-F1
#
_cell.length_a   1.000
_cell.length_b   1.000
_cell.length_c   1.000
_cell.angle_alpha   90.00
_cell.angle_beta   90.00
_cell.angle_gamma   90.00
#
_symmetry.space_group_name_H-M   'P 1'
#
loop_
_entity.id
_entity.type
_entity.pdbx_description
1 polymer ?
#
loop_
_entity_poly.entity_id
_entity_poly.type
_entity_poly.pdbx_seq_one_letter_code
_entity_poly.pdbx_strand_id
1 'polypeptide(L)' 'MCDTDGWSFDPRYTQGRCPICGWTPEGAPDAPRWLALANRLDWQMVGLWALVDVLVLLGLIVAHGAGLLR' A
#
# COMPACT_ATOMS: atom_id res chain seq x y z
N MET A 1 -2.03 -23.00 6.59
CA MET A 1 -1.72 -23.47 5.22
C MET A 1 -3.03 -23.55 4.47
N CYS A 2 -3.06 -23.23 3.18
CA CYS A 2 -4.26 -23.29 2.37
C CYS A 2 -4.60 -24.74 1.99
N ASP A 3 -5.85 -25.15 2.17
CA ASP A 3 -6.28 -26.54 1.86
C ASP A 3 -6.43 -26.79 0.35
N THR A 4 -6.60 -25.74 -0.45
CA THR A 4 -6.85 -25.85 -1.89
C THR A 4 -5.56 -25.97 -2.72
N ASP A 5 -4.54 -25.19 -2.40
CA ASP A 5 -3.29 -25.09 -3.20
C ASP A 5 -2.02 -25.40 -2.39
N GLY A 6 -2.13 -25.70 -1.09
CA GLY A 6 -0.99 -25.93 -0.23
C GLY A 6 -0.12 -24.70 0.02
N TRP A 7 -0.56 -23.50 -0.35
CA TRP A 7 0.21 -22.28 -0.12
C TRP A 7 0.30 -21.97 1.38
N SER A 8 1.52 -21.68 1.86
CA SER A 8 1.74 -21.24 3.23
C SER A 8 1.60 -19.72 3.31
N PHE A 9 0.66 -19.25 4.12
CA PHE A 9 0.44 -17.83 4.38
C PHE A 9 0.01 -17.62 5.83
N ASP A 10 0.26 -16.42 6.36
CA ASP A 10 -0.25 -15.98 7.66
C ASP A 10 -1.56 -15.20 7.46
N PRO A 11 -2.72 -15.71 7.94
CA PRO A 11 -4.03 -15.08 7.80
C PRO A 11 -4.08 -13.63 8.30
N ARG A 12 -3.20 -13.26 9.25
CA ARG A 12 -3.15 -11.90 9.83
C ARG A 12 -2.80 -10.83 8.79
N TYR A 13 -2.02 -11.18 7.77
CA TYR A 13 -1.55 -10.24 6.74
C TYR A 13 -2.30 -10.37 5.42
N THR A 14 -3.21 -11.34 5.32
CA THR A 14 -3.92 -11.64 4.08
C THR A 14 -5.44 -11.53 4.22
N GLN A 15 -5.92 -10.82 5.24
CA GLN A 15 -7.35 -10.64 5.52
C GLN A 15 -8.08 -11.98 5.69
N GLY A 16 -7.43 -12.94 6.33
CA GLY A 16 -7.99 -14.28 6.52
C GLY A 16 -8.02 -15.14 5.26
N ARG A 17 -7.56 -14.65 4.10
CA ARG A 17 -7.70 -15.31 2.80
C ARG A 17 -6.37 -15.76 2.20
N CYS A 18 -6.38 -16.86 1.47
CA CYS A 18 -5.25 -17.23 0.63
C CYS A 18 -5.06 -16.17 -0.48
N PRO A 19 -3.87 -15.60 -0.66
CA PRO A 19 -3.62 -14.57 -1.69
C PRO A 19 -3.64 -15.12 -3.12
N ILE A 20 -3.56 -16.44 -3.28
CA ILE A 20 -3.50 -17.10 -4.61
C ILE A 20 -4.90 -17.51 -5.08
N CYS A 21 -5.61 -18.29 -4.28
CA CYS A 21 -6.90 -18.88 -4.67
C CYS A 21 -8.11 -18.29 -3.92
N GLY A 22 -7.91 -17.41 -2.93
CA GLY A 22 -8.99 -16.76 -2.19
C GLY A 22 -9.66 -17.62 -1.11
N TRP A 23 -9.20 -18.85 -0.89
CA TRP A 23 -9.71 -19.74 0.16
C TRP A 23 -9.61 -19.10 1.55
N THR A 24 -10.64 -19.30 2.39
CA THR A 24 -10.74 -18.77 3.76
C THR A 24 -10.92 -19.92 4.74
N PRO A 25 -10.06 -20.08 5.77
CA PRO A 25 -10.29 -21.02 6.85
C PRO A 25 -11.53 -20.62 7.67
N GLU A 26 -12.31 -21.61 8.11
CA GLU A 26 -13.39 -21.36 9.07
C GLU A 26 -12.83 -20.80 10.39
N GLY A 27 -13.36 -19.67 10.85
CA GLY A 27 -12.88 -18.97 12.05
C GLY A 27 -11.60 -18.16 11.88
N ALA A 28 -11.16 -17.91 10.64
CA ALA A 28 -10.01 -17.04 10.39
C ALA A 28 -10.25 -15.64 11.00
N PRO A 29 -9.28 -15.10 11.78
CA PRO A 29 -9.42 -13.77 12.34
C PRO A 29 -9.45 -12.73 11.23
N ASP A 30 -10.36 -11.76 11.37
CA ASP A 30 -10.38 -10.58 10.50
C ASP A 30 -9.04 -9.85 10.57
N ALA A 31 -8.60 -9.31 9.42
CA ALA A 31 -7.45 -8.43 9.41
C ALA A 31 -7.69 -7.22 10.33
N PRO A 32 -6.63 -6.71 10.98
CA PRO A 32 -6.72 -5.45 11.72
C PRO A 32 -7.27 -4.33 10.83
N ARG A 33 -8.12 -3.46 11.39
CA ARG A 33 -8.75 -2.35 10.66
C ARG A 33 -7.76 -1.46 9.89
N TRP A 34 -6.58 -1.22 10.46
CA TRP A 34 -5.54 -0.42 9.82
C TRP A 34 -4.98 -1.11 8.55
N LEU A 35 -4.86 -2.44 8.56
CA LEU A 35 -4.37 -3.23 7.44
C LEU A 35 -5.42 -3.27 6.32
N ALA A 36 -6.70 -3.42 6.69
CA ALA A 36 -7.79 -3.34 5.73
C ALA A 36 -7.85 -1.97 5.04
N LEU A 37 -7.55 -0.89 5.77
CA LEU A 37 -7.46 0.45 5.20
C LEU A 37 -6.23 0.61 4.30
N ALA A 38 -5.06 0.12 4.74
CA ALA A 38 -3.82 0.14 3.98
C ALA A 38 -3.95 -0.62 2.64
N ASN A 39 -4.65 -1.75 2.62
CA ASN A 39 -4.87 -2.53 1.39
C ASN A 39 -5.89 -1.91 0.44
N ARG A 40 -6.69 -0.93 0.88
CA ARG A 40 -7.62 -0.19 0.00
C ARG A 40 -6.94 0.97 -0.73
N LEU A 41 -5.80 1.43 -0.22
CA LEU A 41 -5.03 2.50 -0.82
C LEU A 41 -4.14 1.92 -1.92
N ASP A 42 -4.20 2.56 -3.09
CA ASP A 42 -3.24 2.29 -4.15
C ASP A 42 -1.91 2.99 -3.81
N TRP A 43 -0.99 2.23 -3.22
CA TRP A 43 0.33 2.71 -2.83
C TRP A 43 1.16 3.20 -4.01
N GLN A 44 0.93 2.70 -5.23
CA GLN A 44 1.62 3.20 -6.41
C GLN A 44 1.17 4.63 -6.71
N MET A 45 -0.13 4.89 -6.69
CA MET A 45 -0.66 6.24 -6.88
C MET A 45 -0.22 7.19 -5.77
N VAL A 46 -0.28 6.77 -4.51
CA VAL A 46 0.22 7.58 -3.38
C VAL A 46 1.70 7.95 -3.57
N GLY A 47 2.52 6.99 -3.98
CA GLY A 47 3.94 7.23 -4.27
C GLY A 47 4.16 8.21 -5.42
N LEU A 48 3.36 8.11 -6.50
CA LEU A 48 3.44 9.03 -7.63
C LEU A 48 3.07 10.46 -7.25
N TRP A 49 2.00 10.65 -6.47
CA TRP A 49 1.62 11.97 -5.96
C TRP A 49 2.70 12.58 -5.07
N ALA A 50 3.24 11.79 -4.13
CA ALA A 50 4.34 12.24 -3.28
C ALA A 50 5.58 12.64 -4.10
N LEU A 51 5.89 11.89 -5.16
CA LEU A 51 7.00 12.22 -6.05
C LEU A 51 6.75 13.55 -6.79
N VAL A 52 5.54 13.78 -7.29
CA VAL A 52 5.16 15.05 -7.91
C VAL A 52 5.36 16.21 -6.94
N ASP A 53 4.87 16.07 -5.70
CA ASP A 53 5.02 17.11 -4.68
C ASP A 53 6.49 17.41 -4.39
N VAL A 54 7.33 16.38 -4.25
CA VAL A 54 8.78 16.53 -4.05
C VAL A 54 9.43 17.26 -5.23
N LEU A 55 9.10 16.88 -6.47
CA LEU A 55 9.65 17.53 -7.66
C LEU A 55 9.21 18.99 -7.79
N VAL A 56 7.96 19.30 -7.44
CA VAL A 56 7.45 20.67 -7.40
C VAL A 56 8.18 21.48 -6.34
N LEU A 57 8.34 20.97 -5.12
CA LEU A 57 9.07 21.65 -4.06
C LEU A 57 10.53 21.89 -4.45
N LEU A 58 11.20 20.91 -5.04
CA LEU A 58 12.56 21.07 -5.55
C LEU A 58 12.63 22.15 -6.65
N GLY A 59 11.67 22.15 -7.59
CA GLY A 59 11.57 23.18 -8.62
C GLY A 59 11.41 24.58 -8.03
N LEU A 60 10.58 24.74 -7.01
CA LEU A 60 10.38 26.02 -6.31
C LEU A 60 11.65 26.47 -5.59
N ILE A 61 12.34 25.57 -4.89
CA ILE A 61 13.61 25.87 -4.22
C ILE A 61 14.66 26.35 -5.22
N VAL A 62 14.80 25.65 -6.36
CA VAL A 62 15.73 26.02 -7.43
C VAL A 62 15.35 27.37 -8.04
N ALA A 63 14.07 27.60 -8.33
CA ALA A 63 13.61 28.87 -8.90
C ALA A 63 13.80 30.05 -7.95
N HIS A 64 13.60 29.86 -6.64
CA HIS A 64 13.90 30.88 -5.62
C HIS A 64 15.42 31.13 -5.53
N GLY A 65 16.25 30.07 -5.55
CA GLY A 65 17.70 30.21 -5.53
C GLY A 65 18.26 30.90 -6.79
N ALA A 66 17.61 30.70 -7.93
CA ALA A 66 17.93 31.36 -9.20
C ALA A 66 17.41 32.81 -9.29
N GLY A 67 16.63 33.28 -8.31
CA GLY A 67 16.02 34.62 -8.32
C GLY A 67 14.86 34.78 -9.30
N LEU A 68 14.27 33.68 -9.78
CA LEU A 68 13.10 33.67 -10.65
C LEU A 68 11.79 33.83 -9.87
N LEU A 69 11.79 33.43 -8.61
CA LEU A 69 10.73 33.65 -7.63
C LEU A 69 11.29 34.53 -6.51
N ARG A 70 10.50 35.52 -6.07
CA ARG A 70 10.89 36.55 -5.12
C ARG A 70 10.23 36.33 -3.77
#